data_AF-A0A2G6GRP3-F1
#
_entry.id   AF-A0A2G6GRP3-F1
#
_cell.length_a   1.000
_cell.length_b   1.000
_cell.length_c   1.000
_cell.angle_alpha   90.00
_cell.angle_beta   90.00
_cell.angle_gamma   90.00
#
_symmetry.space_group_name_H-M   'P 1'
#
loop_
_entity.id
_entity.type
_entity.pdbx_description
1 polymer ?
#
loop_
_entity_poly.entity_id
_entity_poly.type
_entity_poly.pdbx_seq_one_letter_code
_entity_poly.pdbx_strand_id
1 'polypeptide(L)' 'MLIKLYAEQPSQRHLQTIVNCLLDGGLIIYPTDSVYSFACLPTKHAAVEKLC' A
#
# COMPACT_ATOMS: atom_id res chain seq x y z
N MET A 1 -8.91 3.70 4.91
CA MET A 1 -8.26 3.44 6.22
C MET A 1 -6.93 4.17 6.23
N LEU A 2 -6.62 4.90 7.31
CA LEU A 2 -5.34 5.61 7.46
C LEU A 2 -4.47 4.86 8.48
N ILE A 3 -3.25 4.50 8.10
CA ILE A 3 -2.28 3.83 8.97
C ILE A 3 -1.05 4.73 9.10
N LYS A 4 -0.69 5.08 10.33
CA LYS A 4 0.59 5.75 10.61
C LYS A 4 1.67 4.70 10.83
N LEU A 5 2.76 4.81 10.08
CA LEU A 5 3.96 4.00 10.23
C LEU A 5 5.11 4.89 10.72
N TYR A 6 5.98 4.31 11.55
CA TYR A 6 7.23 4.92 12.00
C TYR A 6 8.38 4.15 11.35
N ALA A 7 9.27 4.85 10.64
CA ALA A 7 10.29 4.22 9.81
C ALA A 7 11.32 3.41 10.62
N GLU A 8 11.67 3.89 11.81
CA GLU A 8 12.68 3.26 12.67
C GLU A 8 12.19 1.93 13.26
N GLN A 9 10.91 1.86 13.65
CA GLN A 9 10.32 0.67 14.23
C GLN A 9 8.86 0.51 13.78
N PRO A 10 8.64 -0.05 12.57
CA PRO A 10 7.31 -0.22 12.04
C PRO A 10 6.56 -1.34 12.79
N SER A 11 5.28 -1.09 13.08
CA SER A 11 4.40 -2.10 13.68
C SER A 11 4.16 -3.25 12.70
N GLN A 12 4.51 -4.47 13.12
CA GLN A 12 4.28 -5.70 12.32
C GLN A 12 2.81 -5.90 11.97
N ARG A 13 1.89 -5.58 12.89
CA ARG A 13 0.44 -5.66 12.64
C ARG A 13 0.00 -4.72 11.51
N HIS A 14 0.55 -3.51 11.49
CA HIS A 14 0.25 -2.53 10.44
C HIS A 14 0.82 -2.98 9.10
N LEU A 15 2.06 -3.47 9.08
CA LEU A 15 2.67 -4.04 7.87
C LEU A 15 1.85 -5.21 7.32
N GLN A 16 1.44 -6.15 8.17
CA GLN A 16 0.61 -7.28 7.76
C GLN A 16 -0.72 -6.82 7.16
N THR A 17 -1.32 -5.78 7.73
CA THR A 17 -2.58 -5.21 7.20
C THR A 17 -2.37 -4.62 5.81
N ILE A 18 -1.27 -3.91 5.58
CA ILE A 18 -0.90 -3.34 4.27
C ILE A 18 -0.63 -4.45 3.26
N VAL A 19 0.13 -5.47 3.65
CA VAL A 19 0.44 -6.64 2.80
C VAL A 19 -0.84 -7.38 2.41
N ASN A 20 -1.72 -7.66 3.37
CA ASN A 20 -2.99 -8.32 3.09
C ASN A 20 -3.85 -7.47 2.15
N CYS A 21 -3.92 -6.15 2.37
CA CYS A 21 -4.65 -5.24 1.47
C CYS A 21 -4.14 -5.32 0.02
N LEU A 22 -2.81 -5.32 -0.18
CA LEU A 22 -2.20 -5.49 -1.48
C LEU A 22 -2.51 -6.87 -2.10
N LEU A 23 -2.38 -7.95 -1.31
CA LEU A 23 -2.68 -9.32 -1.72
C LEU A 23 -4.17 -9.53 -2.07
N ASP A 24 -5.07 -8.77 -1.48
CA ASP A 24 -6.51 -8.79 -1.77
C ASP A 24 -6.87 -7.95 -3.00
N GLY A 25 -5.88 -7.33 -3.68
CA GLY A 25 -6.10 -6.48 -4.85
C GLY A 25 -6.51 -5.05 -4.50
N GLY A 26 -6.20 -4.61 -3.28
CA GLY A 26 -6.36 -3.22 -2.86
C GLY A 26 -5.27 -2.30 -3.43
N LEU A 27 -5.51 -1.00 -3.29
CA LEU A 27 -4.56 0.06 -3.62
C LEU A 27 -4.14 0.77 -2.34
N ILE A 28 -2.88 1.19 -2.30
CA ILE A 28 -2.34 1.99 -1.20
C ILE A 28 -1.81 3.32 -1.72
N ILE A 29 -1.78 4.31 -0.83
CA ILE A 29 -1.16 5.61 -1.07
C ILE A 29 -0.09 5.78 -0.01
N TYR A 30 1.15 6.09 -0.41
CA TYR A 30 2.27 6.23 0.51
C TYR A 30 3.18 7.40 0.11
N PRO A 31 3.86 8.04 1.06
CA PRO A 31 4.79 9.12 0.76
C PRO A 31 6.09 8.56 0.16
N THR A 32 6.66 9.28 -0.79
CA THR A 32 8.04 9.12 -1.27
C THR A 32 8.87 10.33 -0.85
N ASP A 33 10.14 10.38 -1.28
CA ASP A 33 11.01 11.53 -1.08
C ASP A 33 10.51 12.80 -1.81
N SER A 34 9.73 12.63 -2.88
CA SER A 34 9.25 13.73 -3.72
C SER A 34 7.77 14.03 -3.54
N VAL A 35 6.91 13.00 -3.65
CA VAL A 35 5.44 13.14 -3.65
C VAL A 35 4.76 11.92 -3.03
N TYR A 36 3.44 11.98 -2.86
CA TYR A 36 2.66 10.77 -2.59
C TYR A 36 2.45 9.96 -3.87
N SER A 37 2.56 8.64 -3.73
CA SER A 37 2.40 7.69 -4.83
C SER A 37 1.30 6.68 -4.54
N PHE A 38 0.61 6.26 -5.59
CA PHE A 38 -0.32 5.13 -5.54
C PHE A 38 0.42 3.83 -5.89
N ALA A 39 0.09 2.72 -5.23
CA ALA A 39 0.62 1.41 -5.57
C ALA A 39 -0.41 0.29 -5.41
N CYS A 40 -0.24 -0.76 -6.20
CA CYS A 40 -0.95 -2.03 -6.13
C CYS A 40 -0.01 -3.18 -6.54
N LEU A 41 -0.45 -4.43 -6.38
CA LEU A 41 0.30 -5.57 -6.91
C LEU A 41 0.12 -5.68 -8.44
N PRO A 42 1.21 -5.76 -9.24
CA PRO A 42 1.13 -5.89 -10.69
C PRO A 42 0.39 -7.14 -11.16
N THR A 43 0.38 -8.20 -10.36
CA THR A 43 -0.33 -9.45 -10.65
C THR A 43 -1.85 -9.35 -10.45
N LYS A 44 -2.36 -8.24 -9.92
CA LYS A 44 -3.78 -7.99 -9.69
C LYS A 44 -4.34 -7.07 -10.77
N HIS A 45 -4.70 -7.64 -11.92
CA HIS A 45 -5.18 -6.89 -13.09
C HIS A 45 -6.28 -5.86 -12.76
N ALA A 46 -7.30 -6.25 -12.00
CA ALA A 46 -8.39 -5.34 -11.60
C ALA A 46 -7.93 -4.18 -10.69
N ALA A 47 -6.81 -4.32 -9.98
CA ALA A 47 -6.22 -3.23 -9.20
C ALA A 47 -5.42 -2.26 -10.09
N VAL A 48 -4.72 -2.81 -11.08
CA VAL A 48 -3.99 -2.03 -12.10
C VAL A 48 -4.97 -1.21 -12.95
N GLU A 49 -6.09 -1.81 -13.37
CA GLU A 49 -7.15 -1.11 -14.11
C GLU A 49 -7.78 0.05 -13.35
N LYS A 50 -7.74 0.05 -12.00
CA LYS A 50 -8.21 1.20 -11.21
C LYS A 50 -7.22 2.36 -11.16
N LEU A 51 -5.97 2.09 -11.54
CA LEU A 51 -4.89 3.07 -11.52
C LEU A 51 -4.75 3.80 -12.89
N CYS A 52 -5.14 3.12 -13.97
CA CYS A 52 -5.07 3.60 -15.36
C CYS A 52 -6.42 4.13 -15.84
#